data_AF-A0A2S4K2G5-F1
#
_entry.id   AF-A0A2S4K2G5-F1
#
_cell.length_a   1.000
_cell.length_b   1.000
_cell.length_c   1.000
_cell.angle_alpha   90.00
_cell.angle_beta   90.00
_cell.angle_gamma   90.00
#
_symmetry.space_group_name_H-M   'P 1'
#
loop_
_entity.id
_entity.type
_entity.pdbx_description
1 polymer ?
#
loop_
_entity_poly.entity_id
_entity_poly.type
_entity_poly.pdbx_seq_one_letter_code
_entity_poly.pdbx_strand_id
1 'polypeptide(L)'
;MQQRKVAKATARVSSANTYEAIARELHGLKEREWSAAYAGKWLRMSEANLFPYIGPLPLDSITPPLILDTLRRVEKQGKRETAHSLRQYAGQTFRYAIATGRATADPTAPLKDALQAVLVRHAYSTRWRTRFHADGGQCSSVMADTVPR
;
A
#
# COMPACT_ATOMS: atom_id res chain seq x y z
N MET A 1 4.64 11.11 46.44
CA MET A 1 4.55 9.69 46.03
C MET A 1 3.45 9.39 44.99
N GLN A 2 2.45 10.26 44.77
CA GLN A 2 1.37 10.03 43.80
C GLN A 2 1.80 10.08 42.31
N GLN A 3 2.73 10.95 41.94
CA GLN A 3 3.10 11.18 40.53
C GLN A 3 3.74 9.93 39.85
N ARG A 4 4.45 9.08 40.61
CA ARG A 4 5.08 7.87 40.07
C ARG A 4 4.07 6.78 39.68
N LYS A 5 2.90 6.74 40.33
CA LYS A 5 1.85 5.76 40.03
C LYS A 5 1.07 6.16 38.77
N VAL A 6 0.80 7.46 38.61
CA VAL A 6 0.14 8.00 37.41
C VAL A 6 1.05 7.84 36.19
N ALA A 7 2.34 8.14 36.29
CA ALA A 7 3.32 7.95 35.21
C ALA A 7 3.44 6.49 34.74
N LYS A 8 3.36 5.52 35.66
CA LYS A 8 3.40 4.09 35.31
C LYS A 8 2.10 3.60 34.67
N ALA A 9 0.95 4.11 35.11
CA ALA A 9 -0.34 3.79 34.50
C ALA A 9 -0.47 4.42 33.10
N THR A 10 -0.06 5.69 32.94
CA THR A 10 0.01 6.33 31.62
C THR A 10 1.04 5.65 30.72
N ALA A 11 2.24 5.28 31.20
CA ALA A 11 3.20 4.54 30.38
C ALA A 11 2.65 3.19 29.85
N ARG A 12 1.86 2.47 30.65
CA ARG A 12 1.20 1.22 30.21
C ARG A 12 0.10 1.48 29.17
N VAL A 13 -0.73 2.49 29.38
CA VAL A 13 -1.76 2.91 28.41
C VAL A 13 -1.12 3.45 27.12
N SER A 14 -0.03 4.20 27.23
CA SER A 14 0.77 4.69 26.10
C SER A 14 1.37 3.54 25.31
N SER A 15 1.83 2.46 25.96
CA SER A 15 2.37 1.28 25.28
C SER A 15 1.33 0.53 24.43
N ALA A 16 0.07 0.51 24.87
CA ALA A 16 -1.04 -0.13 24.16
C ALA A 16 -1.49 0.65 22.91
N ASN A 17 -1.26 1.96 22.88
CA ASN A 17 -1.63 2.83 21.76
C ASN A 17 -0.41 3.18 20.87
N THR A 18 0.67 2.40 20.98
CA THR A 18 1.83 2.55 20.08
C THR A 18 1.52 2.03 18.69
N TYR A 19 2.17 2.61 17.69
CA TYR A 19 2.05 2.13 16.31
C TYR A 19 2.43 0.65 16.19
N GLU A 20 3.49 0.21 16.87
CA GLU A 20 3.92 -1.19 16.83
C GLU A 20 2.86 -2.13 17.42
N ALA A 21 2.25 -1.80 18.56
CA ALA A 21 1.22 -2.62 19.18
C ALA A 21 0.03 -2.83 18.23
N ILE A 22 -0.44 -1.75 17.60
CA ILE A 22 -1.58 -1.79 16.68
C ILE A 22 -1.21 -2.48 15.36
N ALA A 23 0.01 -2.30 14.87
CA ALA A 23 0.50 -3.01 13.70
C ALA A 23 0.52 -4.53 13.92
N ARG A 24 0.96 -5.00 15.10
CA ARG A 24 0.96 -6.42 15.46
C ARG A 24 -0.45 -6.97 15.67
N GLU A 25 -1.34 -6.19 16.30
CA GLU A 25 -2.76 -6.55 16.45
C GLU A 25 -3.43 -6.73 15.08
N LEU A 26 -3.23 -5.78 14.16
CA LEU A 26 -3.73 -5.87 12.79
C LEU A 26 -3.15 -7.09 12.06
N HIS A 27 -1.85 -7.35 12.20
CA HIS A 27 -1.20 -8.50 11.59
C HIS A 27 -1.81 -9.82 12.04
N GLY A 28 -2.04 -10.01 13.34
CA GLY A 28 -2.67 -11.23 13.87
C GLY A 28 -4.12 -11.42 13.40
N LEU A 29 -4.87 -10.33 13.19
CA LEU A 29 -6.22 -10.40 12.61
C LEU A 29 -6.18 -10.75 11.12
N LYS A 30 -5.24 -10.15 10.38
CA LYS A 30 -5.13 -10.30 8.93
C LYS A 30 -4.34 -11.54 8.51
N GLU A 31 -3.58 -12.18 9.39
CA GLU A 31 -2.90 -13.44 9.13
C GLU A 31 -3.85 -14.54 8.65
N ARG A 32 -5.11 -14.51 9.09
CA ARG A 32 -6.15 -15.46 8.63
C ARG A 32 -6.69 -15.16 7.24
N GLU A 33 -6.61 -13.91 6.80
CA GLU A 33 -7.12 -13.43 5.51
C GLU A 33 -6.02 -13.39 4.44
N TRP A 34 -4.79 -13.07 4.86
CA TRP A 34 -3.62 -12.98 3.99
C TRP A 34 -2.94 -14.34 3.85
N SER A 35 -2.26 -14.54 2.72
CA SER A 35 -1.35 -15.68 2.60
C SER A 35 -0.20 -15.53 3.58
N ALA A 36 0.28 -16.65 4.14
CA ALA A 36 1.40 -16.66 5.10
C ALA A 36 2.65 -15.93 4.56
N ALA A 37 2.91 -16.05 3.25
CA ALA A 37 4.00 -15.35 2.58
C ALA A 37 3.82 -13.82 2.60
N TYR A 38 2.60 -13.33 2.33
CA TYR A 38 2.30 -11.90 2.35
C TYR A 38 2.31 -11.34 3.78
N ALA A 39 1.69 -12.05 4.73
CA ALA A 39 1.70 -11.66 6.14
C ALA A 39 3.13 -11.59 6.69
N GLY A 40 3.98 -12.58 6.39
CA GLY A 40 5.39 -12.56 6.78
C GLY A 40 6.18 -11.43 6.13
N LYS A 41 5.94 -11.15 4.83
CA LYS A 41 6.56 -10.00 4.15
C LYS A 41 6.13 -8.68 4.79
N TRP A 42 4.85 -8.50 5.06
CA TRP A 42 4.30 -7.30 5.67
C TRP A 42 4.98 -6.99 7.00
N LEU A 43 5.09 -8.00 7.88
CA LEU A 43 5.70 -7.83 9.20
C LEU A 43 7.19 -7.51 9.09
N ARG A 44 7.96 -8.29 8.31
CA ARG A 44 9.40 -8.06 8.12
C ARG A 44 9.72 -6.67 7.58
N MET A 45 8.92 -6.19 6.63
CA MET A 45 9.11 -4.87 6.03
C MET A 45 8.81 -3.74 7.03
N SER A 46 7.76 -3.91 7.84
CA SER A 46 7.40 -2.99 8.91
C SER A 46 8.45 -2.98 10.03
N GLU A 47 8.96 -4.14 10.45
CA GLU A 47 10.04 -4.27 11.45
C GLU A 47 11.34 -3.62 11.00
N ALA A 48 11.70 -3.75 9.72
CA ALA A 48 12.96 -3.21 9.21
C ALA A 48 12.93 -1.69 9.01
N ASN A 49 11.76 -1.12 8.64
CA ASN A 49 11.69 0.27 8.15
C ASN A 49 10.78 1.19 8.96
N LEU A 50 9.73 0.68 9.62
CA LEU A 50 8.75 1.51 10.33
C LEU A 50 8.96 1.44 11.84
N PHE A 51 9.05 0.23 12.41
CA PHE A 51 9.14 0.05 13.87
C PHE A 51 10.33 0.77 14.53
N PRO A 52 11.54 0.83 13.93
CA PRO A 52 12.67 1.52 14.55
C PRO A 52 12.47 3.03 14.73
N TYR A 53 11.59 3.63 13.92
CA TYR A 53 11.41 5.09 13.87
C TYR A 53 10.07 5.53 14.48
N ILE A 54 8.98 4.84 14.14
CA ILE A 54 7.62 5.17 14.57
C ILE A 54 7.01 4.14 15.51
N GLY A 55 7.60 2.95 15.62
CA GLY A 55 7.10 1.85 16.45
C GLY A 55 6.81 2.22 17.90
N PRO A 56 7.75 2.84 18.65
CA PRO A 56 7.54 3.17 20.05
C PRO A 56 6.66 4.42 20.27
N LEU A 57 6.28 5.12 19.20
CA LEU A 57 5.50 6.34 19.31
C LEU A 57 4.01 6.02 19.43
N PRO A 58 3.27 6.77 20.27
CA PRO A 58 1.82 6.68 20.32
C PRO A 58 1.22 7.25 19.02
N LEU A 59 0.12 6.68 18.55
CA LEU A 59 -0.54 7.06 17.31
C LEU A 59 -0.85 8.57 17.22
N ASP A 60 -1.26 9.19 18.34
CA ASP A 60 -1.53 10.63 18.44
C ASP A 60 -0.30 11.52 18.19
N SER A 61 0.90 11.03 18.51
CA SER A 61 2.13 11.80 18.30
C SER A 61 2.71 11.62 16.89
N ILE A 62 2.16 10.72 16.08
CA ILE A 62 2.68 10.45 14.74
C ILE A 62 2.11 11.48 13.77
N THR A 63 3.00 12.36 13.31
CA THR A 63 2.65 13.41 12.35
C THR A 63 3.00 12.99 10.91
N PRO A 64 2.32 13.56 9.90
CA PRO A 64 2.67 13.32 8.48
C PRO A 64 4.15 13.51 8.12
N PRO A 65 4.85 14.59 8.56
CA PRO A 65 6.27 14.78 8.23
C PRO A 65 7.19 13.71 8.82
N LEU A 66 6.83 13.13 9.97
CA LEU A 66 7.60 12.05 10.57
C LEU A 66 7.58 10.79 9.70
N ILE A 67 6.39 10.41 9.23
CA ILE A 67 6.24 9.28 8.30
C ILE A 67 6.98 9.59 6.99
N LEU A 68 6.86 10.82 6.49
CA LEU A 68 7.57 11.22 5.27
C LEU A 68 9.10 11.09 5.41
N ASP A 69 9.69 11.44 6.55
CA ASP A 69 11.12 11.23 6.79
C ASP A 69 11.51 9.76 6.70
N THR A 70 10.73 8.86 7.32
CA THR A 70 10.99 7.42 7.25
C THR A 70 10.90 6.88 5.83
N LEU A 71 9.94 7.35 5.03
CA LEU A 71 9.76 6.91 3.65
C LEU A 71 10.86 7.46 2.75
N ARG A 72 11.28 8.70 2.95
CA ARG A 72 12.40 9.33 2.21
C ARG A 72 13.72 8.61 2.44
N ARG A 73 13.96 8.04 3.62
CA ARG A 73 15.16 7.21 3.88
C ARG A 73 15.19 5.98 2.97
N VAL A 74 14.04 5.34 2.76
CA VAL A 74 13.90 4.19 1.88
C VAL A 74 14.01 4.60 0.41
N GLU A 75 13.44 5.75 0.03
CA GLU A 75 13.63 6.31 -1.32
C GLU A 75 15.09 6.63 -1.63
N LYS A 76 15.85 7.17 -0.67
CA LYS A 76 17.30 7.43 -0.81
C LYS A 76 18.11 6.16 -1.07
N GLN A 77 17.63 5.00 -0.66
CA GLN A 77 18.24 3.69 -0.96
C GLN A 77 17.90 3.17 -2.37
N GLY A 78 17.13 3.93 -3.17
CA GLY A 78 16.68 3.53 -4.51
C GLY A 78 15.45 2.62 -4.52
N LYS A 79 14.88 2.27 -3.35
CA LYS A 79 13.78 1.32 -3.21
C LYS A 79 12.41 2.01 -3.26
N ARG A 80 12.10 2.70 -4.37
CA ARG A 80 10.87 3.50 -4.51
C ARG A 80 9.58 2.68 -4.33
N GLU A 81 9.47 1.52 -4.97
CA GLU A 81 8.32 0.60 -4.80
C GLU A 81 8.10 0.20 -3.33
N THR A 82 9.20 0.04 -2.61
CA THR A 82 9.17 -0.31 -1.18
C THR A 82 8.62 0.85 -0.36
N ALA A 83 9.03 2.09 -0.63
CA ALA A 83 8.48 3.26 0.05
C ALA A 83 6.96 3.37 -0.16
N HIS A 84 6.47 3.15 -1.38
CA HIS A 84 5.03 3.13 -1.66
C HIS A 84 4.31 2.00 -0.92
N SER A 85 4.89 0.80 -0.88
CA SER A 85 4.36 -0.34 -0.12
C SER A 85 4.30 -0.04 1.38
N LEU A 86 5.36 0.53 1.95
CA LEU A 86 5.42 0.90 3.38
C LEU A 86 4.39 1.98 3.72
N ARG A 87 4.17 2.97 2.84
CA ARG A 87 3.09 3.96 3.00
C ARG A 87 1.72 3.28 3.06
N GLN A 88 1.48 2.30 2.18
CA GLN A 88 0.23 1.55 2.19
C GLN A 88 0.04 0.76 3.49
N TYR A 89 1.11 0.14 4.02
CA TYR A 89 1.08 -0.61 5.29
C TYR A 89 0.82 0.32 6.49
N ALA A 90 1.48 1.47 6.51
CA ALA A 90 1.21 2.52 7.49
C ALA A 90 -0.26 2.96 7.45
N GLY A 91 -0.78 3.27 6.27
CA GLY A 91 -2.18 3.68 6.12
C GLY A 91 -3.19 2.58 6.48
N GLN A 92 -2.88 1.31 6.26
CA GLN A 92 -3.72 0.20 6.73
C GLN A 92 -3.75 0.15 8.27
N THR A 93 -2.61 0.35 8.91
CA THR A 93 -2.50 0.38 10.38
C THR A 93 -3.30 1.55 10.96
N PHE A 94 -3.18 2.76 10.40
CA PHE A 94 -3.96 3.92 10.83
C PHE A 94 -5.46 3.76 10.60
N ARG A 95 -5.87 3.22 9.44
CA ARG A 95 -7.29 2.91 9.19
C ARG A 95 -7.87 1.93 10.21
N TYR A 96 -7.10 0.91 10.58
CA TYR A 96 -7.50 0.00 11.66
C TYR A 96 -7.55 0.70 13.02
N ALA A 97 -6.56 1.54 13.34
CA ALA A 97 -6.56 2.33 14.57
C ALA A 97 -7.80 3.23 14.68
N ILE A 98 -8.20 3.90 13.58
CA ILE A 98 -9.40 4.72 13.51
C ILE A 98 -10.66 3.88 13.74
N ALA A 99 -10.76 2.71 13.08
CA ALA A 99 -11.90 1.81 13.27
C ALA A 99 -12.05 1.32 14.72
N THR A 100 -10.93 1.20 15.45
CA THR A 100 -10.92 0.81 16.88
C THR A 100 -11.00 2.01 17.84
N GLY A 101 -11.13 3.24 17.34
CA GLY A 101 -11.22 4.45 18.14
C GLY A 101 -9.92 4.88 18.83
N ARG A 102 -8.77 4.37 18.38
CA ARG A 102 -7.44 4.66 18.96
C ARG A 102 -6.69 5.79 18.24
N ALA A 103 -7.18 6.22 17.08
CA ALA A 103 -6.66 7.35 16.33
C ALA A 103 -7.81 8.14 15.70
N THR A 104 -7.63 9.46 15.58
CA THR A 104 -8.67 10.37 15.06
C THR A 104 -8.54 10.63 13.56
N ALA A 105 -7.31 10.59 13.02
CA ALA A 105 -7.02 10.92 11.63
C ALA A 105 -5.95 10.02 11.03
N ASP A 106 -5.97 9.87 9.69
CA ASP A 106 -4.94 9.15 8.94
C ASP A 106 -3.88 10.12 8.40
N PRO A 107 -2.67 10.18 8.98
CA PRO A 107 -1.60 11.06 8.52
C PRO A 107 -0.97 10.61 7.20
N THR A 108 -1.31 9.42 6.67
CA THR A 108 -0.70 8.85 5.45
C THR A 108 -1.43 9.21 4.16
N ALA A 109 -2.67 9.70 4.26
CA ALA A 109 -3.46 10.17 3.13
C ALA A 109 -2.79 11.31 2.34
N PRO A 110 -2.32 12.41 2.95
CA PRO A 110 -1.64 13.49 2.21
C PRO A 110 -0.27 13.10 1.66
N LEU A 111 0.32 11.99 2.14
CA LEU A 111 1.65 11.54 1.71
C LEU A 111 1.64 10.84 0.35
N LYS A 112 0.46 10.57 -0.22
CA LYS A 112 0.34 9.93 -1.54
C LYS A 112 1.01 10.78 -2.63
N ASP A 113 0.81 12.08 -2.60
CA ASP A 113 1.32 13.01 -3.61
C ASP A 113 2.70 13.58 -3.24
N ALA A 114 3.15 13.37 -2.00
CA ALA A 114 4.44 13.86 -1.49
C ALA A 114 5.63 12.95 -1.80
N LEU A 115 5.40 11.69 -2.17
CA LEU A 115 6.44 10.73 -2.56
C LEU A 115 6.78 10.88 -4.05
N GLN A 116 8.04 10.57 -4.41
CA GLN A 116 8.43 10.60 -5.80
C GLN A 116 7.61 9.54 -6.58
N ALA A 117 7.02 9.96 -7.70
CA ALA A 117 6.20 9.08 -8.52
C ALA A 117 7.04 7.86 -8.94
N VAL A 118 6.53 6.67 -8.61
CA VAL A 118 7.02 5.45 -9.22
C VAL A 118 6.64 5.50 -10.69
N LEU A 119 7.64 5.47 -11.57
CA LEU A 119 7.43 5.30 -13.00
C LEU A 119 6.95 3.87 -13.26
N VAL A 120 5.64 3.63 -13.10
CA VAL A 120 5.02 2.37 -13.52
C VAL A 120 4.97 2.40 -15.04
N ARG A 121 5.97 1.81 -15.67
CA ARG A 121 5.92 1.54 -17.11
C ARG A 121 4.85 0.48 -17.33
N HIS A 122 3.62 0.90 -17.61
CA HIS A 122 2.62 0.02 -18.18
C HIS A 122 3.16 -0.47 -19.53
N ALA A 123 3.54 -1.75 -19.59
CA ALA A 123 3.76 -2.41 -20.86
C ALA A 123 2.40 -2.43 -21.57
N TYR A 124 2.18 -1.48 -22.47
CA TYR A 124 1.01 -1.48 -23.32
C TYR A 124 1.02 -2.80 -24.10
N SER A 125 -0.02 -3.61 -23.92
CA SER A 125 -0.35 -4.65 -24.89
C SER A 125 -0.74 -3.95 -26.20
N THR A 126 0.22 -3.72 -27.08
CA THR A 126 -0.06 -3.65 -28.52
C THR A 126 -0.46 -5.06 -28.93
N ARG A 127 -1.50 -5.36 -29.70
CA ARG A 127 -2.34 -4.62 -30.64
C ARG A 127 -3.44 -5.59 -31.09
N TRP A 128 -4.73 -5.23 -31.00
CA TRP A 128 -5.73 -5.79 -31.92
C TRP A 128 -6.17 -4.67 -32.85
N ARG A 129 -5.48 -4.60 -33.98
CA ARG A 129 -5.90 -3.79 -35.12
C ARG A 129 -6.79 -4.69 -35.98
N THR A 130 -8.05 -4.87 -35.59
CA THR A 130 -9.06 -5.30 -36.55
C THR A 130 -9.24 -4.14 -37.52
N ARG A 131 -8.68 -4.28 -38.71
CA ARG A 131 -8.96 -3.41 -39.85
C ARG A 131 -10.42 -3.62 -40.22
N PHE A 132 -11.33 -2.84 -39.63
CA PHE A 132 -12.70 -2.70 -40.13
C PHE A 132 -12.58 -1.94 -41.46
N HIS A 133 -12.54 -2.67 -42.57
CA HIS A 133 -12.86 -2.08 -43.87
C HIS A 133 -14.36 -1.83 -43.89
N ALA A 134 -14.73 -0.56 -43.74
CA ALA A 134 -16.03 -0.08 -44.15
C ALA A 134 -15.98 0.08 -45.68
N ASP A 135 -16.43 -0.93 -46.41
CA ASP A 135 -16.83 -0.77 -47.81
C ASP A 135 -18.01 -1.70 -48.07
N GLY A 136 -19.19 -1.09 -48.25
CA GLY A 136 -20.33 -1.76 -48.85
C GLY A 136 -19.95 -2.15 -50.28
N GLY A 137 -19.87 -3.45 -50.54
CA GLY A 137 -19.53 -3.97 -51.85
C GLY A 137 -20.08 -5.37 -51.99
N GLN A 138 -21.13 -5.51 -52.79
CA GLN A 138 -21.84 -6.74 -53.08
C GLN A 138 -20.88 -7.81 -53.64
N CYS A 139 -20.75 -8.96 -52.95
CA CYS A 139 -20.17 -10.15 -53.57
C CYS A 139 -21.22 -10.79 -54.47
N SER A 140 -21.29 -10.31 -55.70
CA SER A 140 -22.01 -10.98 -56.78
C SER A 140 -21.24 -12.25 -57.16
N SER A 141 -21.85 -13.41 -56.95
CA SER A 141 -21.35 -14.69 -57.48
C SER A 141 -21.82 -14.82 -58.93
N VAL A 142 -20.96 -14.50 -59.89
CA VAL A 142 -21.18 -14.79 -61.31
C VAL A 142 -20.07 -15.70 -61.83
N MET A 143 -20.52 -16.72 -62.57
CA MET A 143 -19.86 -17.87 -63.15
C MET A 143 -18.56 -17.58 -63.93
N ALA A 144 -17.64 -18.55 -63.90
CA ALA A 144 -16.72 -18.78 -65.01
C ALA A 144 -16.75 -20.27 -65.39
N ASP A 145 -17.07 -20.48 -66.66
CA ASP A 145 -17.36 -21.68 -67.41
C ASP A 145 -16.09 -22.42 -67.90
N THR A 146 -16.26 -23.70 -68.25
CA THR A 146 -15.56 -24.50 -69.30
C THR A 146 -14.23 -25.28 -69.00
N VAL A 147 -14.36 -26.62 -68.84
CA VAL A 147 -13.83 -27.81 -69.63
C VAL A 147 -12.36 -27.78 -70.12
N PRO A 148 -11.51 -28.87 -70.08
CA PRO A 148 -11.69 -30.25 -70.64
C PRO A 148 -11.20 -31.41 -69.73
N ARG A 149 -11.44 -32.72 -70.00
CA ARG A 149 -11.18 -33.49 -71.23
C ARG A 149 -12.00 -34.78 -71.27
#